data_AF-A0A3P7SUK2-F1
#
_entry.id   AF-A0A3P7SUK2-F1
#
_cell.length_a   1.000
_cell.length_b   1.000
_cell.length_c   1.000
_cell.angle_alpha   90.00
_cell.angle_beta   90.00
_cell.angle_gamma   90.00
#
_symmetry.space_group_name_H-M   'P 1'
#
loop_
_entity.id
_entity.type
_entity.pdbx_description
1 polymer ?
#
loop_
_entity_poly.entity_id
_entity_poly.type
_entity_poly.pdbx_seq_one_letter_code
_entity_poly.pdbx_strand_id
1 'polypeptide(L)'
;MNELYAVLGDKIVPVSRNLETDEFQVSFSNDHKKFAKGYYYVRFYDDVGYLSLLKAQTQGQPLDSVKPVFSGIWLSPIIQSETVALLAATLIGFGAVITKNKFFK
;
A
#
# COMPACT_ATOMS: atom_id res chain seq x y z
N MET A 1 -25.43 -8.77 11.19
CA MET A 1 -24.00 -8.48 11.43
C MET A 1 -23.45 -8.05 10.10
N ASN A 2 -22.97 -6.82 9.95
CA ASN A 2 -22.42 -6.37 8.66
C ASN A 2 -20.96 -6.79 8.56
N GLU A 3 -20.64 -7.52 7.50
CA GLU A 3 -19.27 -7.81 7.12
C GLU A 3 -18.75 -6.64 6.27
N LEU A 4 -17.49 -6.25 6.48
CA LEU A 4 -16.87 -5.14 5.75
C LEU A 4 -15.85 -5.72 4.77
N TYR A 5 -15.96 -5.31 3.51
CA TYR A 5 -15.06 -5.70 2.44
C TYR A 5 -14.15 -4.55 2.07
N ALA A 6 -12.87 -4.81 1.85
CA ALA A 6 -11.91 -3.81 1.44
C ALA A 6 -11.36 -4.12 0.05
N VAL A 7 -11.25 -3.07 -0.76
CA VAL A 7 -10.73 -3.12 -2.14
C VAL A 7 -9.57 -2.15 -2.24
N LEU A 8 -8.39 -2.65 -2.62
CA LEU A 8 -7.18 -1.90 -2.88
C LEU A 8 -7.00 -1.78 -4.39
N GLY A 9 -7.28 -0.60 -4.95
CA GLY A 9 -7.32 -0.41 -6.41
C GLY A 9 -8.41 -1.29 -7.04
N ASP A 10 -8.02 -2.36 -7.72
CA ASP A 10 -8.92 -3.35 -8.34
C ASP A 10 -8.93 -4.71 -7.61
N LYS A 11 -8.12 -4.87 -6.56
CA LYS A 11 -7.99 -6.14 -5.82
C LYS A 11 -8.73 -6.11 -4.50
N ILE A 12 -9.44 -7.20 -4.22
CA ILE A 12 -10.04 -7.44 -2.91
C ILE A 12 -8.95 -7.87 -1.93
N VAL A 13 -8.96 -7.26 -0.74
CA VAL A 13 -8.00 -7.55 0.32
C VAL A 13 -8.74 -8.08 1.55
N PRO A 14 -8.13 -9.01 2.31
CA PRO A 14 -8.79 -9.61 3.46
C PRO A 14 -9.01 -8.58 4.57
N VAL A 15 -10.17 -8.66 5.22
CA VAL A 15 -10.54 -7.85 6.37
C VAL A 15 -10.72 -8.77 7.57
N SER A 16 -10.04 -8.47 8.67
CA SER A 16 -10.20 -9.15 9.94
C SER A 16 -10.95 -8.24 10.90
N ARG A 17 -11.94 -8.78 11.62
CA ARG A 17 -12.66 -8.05 12.68
C ARG A 17 -12.20 -8.55 14.04
N ASN A 18 -11.84 -7.63 14.92
CA ASN A 18 -11.66 -7.93 16.33
C ASN A 18 -13.03 -7.98 17.00
N LEU A 19 -13.39 -9.14 17.56
CA LEU A 19 -14.70 -9.36 18.20
C LEU A 19 -14.83 -8.66 19.56
N GLU A 20 -13.71 -8.32 20.21
CA GLU A 20 -13.71 -7.68 21.53
C GLU A 20 -13.80 -6.16 21.44
N THR A 21 -13.15 -5.54 20.44
CA THR A 21 -13.08 -4.08 20.29
C THR A 21 -13.91 -3.52 19.14
N ASP A 22 -14.53 -4.39 18.33
CA ASP A 22 -15.25 -4.04 17.09
C ASP A 22 -14.39 -3.34 16.03
N GLU A 23 -13.07 -3.52 16.10
CA GLU A 23 -12.13 -2.91 15.16
C GLU A 23 -11.94 -3.77 13.91
N PHE A 24 -11.79 -3.11 12.76
CA PHE A 24 -11.50 -3.75 11.48
C PHE A 24 -10.05 -3.51 11.08
N GLN A 25 -9.30 -4.59 10.89
CA GLN A 25 -7.93 -4.56 10.40
C GLN A 25 -7.86 -5.07 8.97
N VAL A 26 -7.22 -4.29 8.09
CA VAL A 26 -6.95 -4.69 6.72
C VAL A 26 -5.46 -4.84 6.54
N SER A 27 -5.05 -6.02 6.08
CA SER A 27 -3.64 -6.35 5.83
C SER A 27 -3.50 -6.75 4.37
N PHE A 28 -2.58 -6.12 3.66
CA PHE A 28 -2.25 -6.47 2.29
C PHE A 28 -0.74 -6.62 2.13
N SER A 29 -0.36 -7.60 1.32
CA SER A 29 1.03 -7.88 0.96
C SER A 29 1.08 -8.02 -0.55
N ASN A 30 2.11 -7.45 -1.16
CA ASN A 30 2.29 -7.52 -2.59
C ASN A 30 3.78 -7.51 -2.91
N ASP A 31 4.15 -8.08 -4.06
CA ASP A 31 5.56 -8.15 -4.46
C ASP A 31 6.13 -6.74 -4.69
N HIS A 32 7.25 -6.45 -4.03
CA HIS A 32 7.90 -5.14 -4.04
C HIS A 32 8.32 -4.67 -5.44
N LYS A 33 8.57 -5.58 -6.40
CA LYS A 33 8.93 -5.21 -7.78
C LYS A 33 7.71 -4.90 -8.63
N LYS A 34 6.54 -5.44 -8.27
CA LYS A 34 5.27 -5.24 -8.97
C LYS A 34 4.44 -4.10 -8.39
N PHE A 35 4.83 -3.58 -7.22
CA PHE A 35 4.19 -2.41 -6.62
C PHE A 35 4.73 -1.14 -7.28
N ALA A 36 3.91 -0.54 -8.15
CA ALA A 36 4.22 0.75 -8.73
C ALA A 36 4.31 1.83 -7.65
N LYS A 37 5.19 2.83 -7.85
CA LYS A 37 5.23 3.99 -6.96
C LYS A 37 3.94 4.79 -7.13
N GLY A 38 3.30 5.17 -6.02
CA GLY A 38 2.14 6.07 -6.08
C GLY A 38 1.16 5.94 -4.93
N TYR A 39 0.01 6.57 -5.15
CA TYR A 39 -1.14 6.54 -4.26
C TYR A 39 -1.98 5.30 -4.50
N TYR A 40 -2.29 4.58 -3.43
CA TYR A 40 -3.18 3.44 -3.46
C TYR A 40 -4.47 3.79 -2.72
N TYR A 41 -5.59 3.75 -3.43
CA TYR A 41 -6.90 3.97 -2.83
C TYR A 41 -7.40 2.67 -2.22
N VAL A 42 -7.69 2.71 -0.92
CA VAL A 42 -8.38 1.65 -0.19
C VAL A 42 -9.83 2.07 -0.07
N ARG A 43 -10.74 1.29 -0.62
CA ARG A 43 -12.19 1.53 -0.61
C ARG A 43 -12.87 0.43 0.20
N PHE A 44 -13.72 0.82 1.13
CA PHE A 44 -14.46 -0.10 1.99
C PHE A 44 -15.91 -0.16 1.55
N TYR A 45 -16.45 -1.37 1.46
CA TYR A 45 -17.80 -1.66 1.02
C TYR A 45 -18.51 -2.53 2.05
N ASP A 46 -19.78 -2.26 2.24
CA ASP A 46 -20.71 -3.18 2.88
C ASP A 46 -21.05 -4.33 1.93
N ASP A 47 -21.68 -5.40 2.44
CA ASP A 47 -22.16 -6.56 1.67
C ASP A 47 -22.91 -6.15 0.39
N VAL A 48 -23.88 -5.23 0.52
CA VAL A 48 -24.67 -4.74 -0.62
C VAL A 48 -23.82 -3.93 -1.62
N GLY A 49 -22.89 -3.12 -1.10
CA GLY A 49 -21.97 -2.34 -1.91
C GLY A 49 -20.97 -3.22 -2.67
N TYR A 50 -20.51 -4.30 -2.03
CA TYR A 50 -19.59 -5.26 -2.61
C TYR A 50 -20.23 -6.05 -3.75
N LEU A 51 -21.46 -6.54 -3.59
CA LEU A 51 -22.20 -7.18 -4.67
C LEU A 51 -22.43 -6.24 -5.86
N SER A 52 -22.65 -4.96 -5.58
CA SER A 52 -22.79 -3.92 -6.61
C SER A 52 -21.47 -3.67 -7.34
N LEU A 53 -20.34 -3.72 -6.64
CA LEU A 53 -19.01 -3.60 -7.22
C LEU A 53 -18.66 -4.76 -8.16
N LEU A 54 -18.95 -6.00 -7.75
CA LEU A 54 -18.74 -7.18 -8.61
C LEU A 54 -19.58 -7.11 -9.88
N LYS A 55 -20.83 -6.65 -9.78
CA LYS A 55 -21.69 -6.39 -10.95
C LYS A 55 -21.09 -5.33 -11.87
N ALA A 56 -20.62 -4.22 -11.30
CA ALA A 56 -19.98 -3.15 -12.07
C ALA A 56 -18.71 -3.63 -12.79
N GLN A 57 -17.85 -4.40 -12.12
CA GLN A 57 -16.65 -5.02 -12.71
C GLN A 57 -17.01 -5.96 -13.87
N THR A 58 -18.01 -6.82 -13.68
CA THR A 58 -18.48 -7.76 -14.71
C THR A 58 -19.03 -7.03 -15.93
N GLN A 59 -19.64 -5.86 -15.73
CA GLN A 59 -20.19 -5.01 -16.80
C GLN A 59 -19.16 -4.05 -17.41
N GLY A 60 -17.90 -4.09 -16.98
CA GLY A 60 -16.85 -3.19 -17.47
C GLY A 60 -17.05 -1.72 -17.09
N GLN A 61 -17.86 -1.45 -16.06
CA GLN A 61 -18.08 -0.11 -15.55
C GLN A 61 -16.91 0.33 -14.65
N PRO A 62 -16.56 1.62 -14.61
CA PRO A 62 -15.50 2.11 -13.73
C PRO A 62 -15.86 1.87 -12.27
N LEU A 63 -14.88 1.43 -11.47
CA LEU A 63 -15.01 1.17 -10.02
C LEU A 63 -15.46 2.39 -9.21
N ASP A 64 -15.35 3.58 -9.78
CA ASP A 64 -15.84 4.83 -9.20
C ASP A 64 -17.37 4.96 -9.21
N SER A 65 -18.05 4.14 -10.02
CA SER A 65 -19.51 4.16 -10.11
C SER A 65 -20.19 3.64 -8.85
N VAL A 66 -19.48 2.90 -7.98
CA VAL A 66 -20.03 2.37 -6.72
C VAL A 66 -19.43 3.14 -5.55
N LYS A 67 -20.29 3.88 -4.83
CA LYS A 67 -19.89 4.70 -3.69
C LYS A 67 -19.41 3.81 -2.52
N PRO A 68 -18.18 3.96 -2.05
CA PRO A 68 -17.70 3.25 -0.87
C PRO A 68 -18.28 3.84 0.41
N VAL A 69 -18.31 3.04 1.48
CA VAL A 69 -18.70 3.46 2.83
C VAL A 69 -17.59 4.31 3.47
N PHE A 70 -16.35 3.85 3.34
CA PHE A 70 -15.15 4.59 3.75
C PHE A 70 -14.08 4.50 2.67
N SER A 71 -13.23 5.52 2.58
CA SER A 71 -12.09 5.53 1.67
C SER A 71 -10.85 6.07 2.36
N GLY A 72 -9.73 5.38 2.21
CA GLY A 72 -8.42 5.80 2.67
C GLY A 72 -7.43 5.85 1.51
N ILE A 73 -6.35 6.62 1.68
CA ILE A 73 -5.25 6.68 0.73
C ILE A 73 -4.01 6.16 1.43
N TRP A 74 -3.38 5.13 0.85
CA TRP A 74 -2.10 4.63 1.29
C TRP A 74 -0.98 5.16 0.39
N LEU A 75 0.04 5.76 1.00
CA LEU A 75 1.21 6.27 0.29
C LEU A 75 2.26 5.17 0.23
N SER A 76 2.62 4.75 -0.99
CA SER A 76 3.76 3.85 -1.13
C SER A 76 5.05 4.51 -0.65
N PRO A 77 5.99 3.73 -0.09
CA PRO A 77 7.29 4.25 0.32
C PRO A 77 7.98 4.92 -0.87
N ILE A 78 8.26 6.21 -0.72
CA ILE A 78 8.84 7.06 -1.78
C ILE A 78 10.31 6.71 -2.07
N ILE A 79 11.00 6.11 -1.09
CA ILE A 79 12.43 5.76 -1.15
C ILE A 79 12.57 4.27 -1.48
N GLN A 80 13.25 3.97 -2.59
CA GLN A 80 13.58 2.60 -2.97
C GLN A 80 14.80 2.10 -2.18
N SER A 81 14.81 0.80 -1.87
CA SER A 81 15.93 0.14 -1.20
C SER A 81 17.26 0.30 -1.96
N GLU A 82 17.21 0.36 -3.29
CA GLU A 82 18.39 0.61 -4.14
C GLU A 82 19.06 1.96 -3.85
N THR A 83 18.27 3.02 -3.68
CA THR A 83 18.78 4.36 -3.34
C THR A 83 19.46 4.35 -1.97
N VAL A 84 18.88 3.64 -1.00
CA VAL A 84 19.45 3.49 0.35
C VAL A 84 20.78 2.75 0.30
N ALA A 85 20.85 1.65 -0.48
CA ALA A 85 22.07 0.86 -0.65
C ALA A 85 23.18 1.67 -1.33
N LEU A 86 22.86 2.41 -2.40
CA LEU A 86 23.82 3.26 -3.09
C LEU A 86 24.34 4.39 -2.19
N LEU A 87 23.46 5.00 -1.40
CA LEU A 87 23.84 6.03 -0.44
C LEU A 87 24.79 5.47 0.62
N ALA A 88 24.46 4.29 1.19
CA ALA A 88 25.31 3.62 2.17
C ALA A 88 26.69 3.28 1.58
N ALA A 89 26.74 2.69 0.39
CA ALA A 89 27.99 2.36 -0.28
C ALA A 89 28.83 3.62 -0.58
N THR A 90 28.18 4.71 -0.99
CA THR A 90 28.85 6.00 -1.26
C THR A 90 29.44 6.59 0.03
N LEU A 91 28.69 6.58 1.13
CA LEU A 91 29.16 7.08 2.43
C LEU A 91 30.35 6.27 2.95
N ILE A 92 30.29 4.93 2.84
CA ILE A 92 31.38 4.05 3.26
C ILE A 92 32.62 4.29 2.40
N GLY A 93 32.46 4.32 1.07
CA GLY A 93 33.55 4.58 0.14
C GLY A 93 34.20 5.95 0.36
N PHE A 94 33.38 7.00 0.54
CA PHE A 94 33.86 8.34 0.82
C PHE A 94 34.57 8.44 2.18
N GLY A 95 34.02 7.82 3.23
CA GLY A 95 34.66 7.74 4.55
C GLY A 95 36.00 6.99 4.52
N ALA A 96 36.11 5.93 3.71
CA ALA A 96 37.37 5.22 3.50
C ALA A 96 38.42 6.10 2.80
N VAL A 97 38.01 6.90 1.81
CA VAL A 97 38.89 7.85 1.11
C VAL A 97 39.37 8.96 2.06
N ILE A 98 38.48 9.53 2.87
CA ILE A 98 38.86 10.55 3.87
C ILE A 98 39.87 9.99 4.87
N THR A 99 39.61 8.80 5.41
CA THR A 99 40.50 8.14 6.39
C THR A 99 41.86 7.81 5.78
N LYS A 100 41.89 7.31 4.54
CA LYS A 100 43.16 7.04 3.83
C LYS A 100 43.95 8.31 3.53
N ASN A 101 43.28 9.39 3.14
CA ASN A 101 43.95 10.63 2.75
C ASN A 101 44.34 11.55 3.93
N LYS A 102 44.09 11.16 5.19
CA LYS A 102 44.43 11.96 6.39
C LYS A 102 44.08 13.45 6.25
N PHE A 103 42.91 13.77 5.66
CA PHE A 103 42.48 15.16 5.49
C PHE A 103 42.16 15.85 6.82
N PHE A 104 41.94 15.09 7.88
CA PHE A 104 41.90 15.58 9.26
C PHE A 104 43.16 15.07 9.99
N LYS A 105 44.19 15.91 10.01
CA LYS A 105 45.23 15.90 11.05
C LYS A 105 45.17 17.23 11.78
#